data_AF-A0A6J7FC20-F1
#
_entry.id   AF-A0A6J7FC20-F1
#
_cell.length_a   1.000
_cell.length_b   1.000
_cell.length_c   1.000
_cell.angle_alpha   90.00
_cell.angle_beta   90.00
_cell.angle_gamma   90.00
#
_symmetry.space_group_name_H-M   'P 1'
#
loop_
_entity.id
_entity.type
_entity.pdbx_description
1 polymer ?
#
loop_
_entity_poly.entity_id
_entity_poly.type
_entity_poly.pdbx_seq_one_letter_code
_entity_poly.pdbx_strand_id
1 'polypeptide(L)'
;MRRVLIALPLSIALITGVTTAAAVVKPGATCTKVGQVSVSGSTKFTCIKSGKKFVWNKGVALPKPVPTRTPVAAPTPSATPTPTPSATPTSTPTPTPTPTPVAFEFVNLCAADPEVPSEWKATQDFLLKKRQCATPFRYEPLKVTKDFAVVELTPRSDLLPINTCKIEQFNNYPILGFPNPNNAQEVRDFEARRHPGPNTKYQVVAIQTPDAPTSTTPKQDFGQYFDFIKEWTQNNSDNGSSVEVRVPDKYFKIARSLSSYEGINLHGKPVAGGSQFFIDAIAAADPEVNFSGVDMVIIVVPPTTPESLLGSQPWGGPVQSNEGMINRFFTSAPNNLSENWHVNHSILTPTMWLHEMHHGALDLGDHGDYMGFWGMMSGGGLTDLLGWDKYLSGFFSDSQVRCVSPNITSTHYLTPSAAKGAVEKLVVVPLSKTKVIVIESIRRGGYNYKLAKNSLGALVYTVDLTKTEHGEGQYVQPPTRGLNTVDFADAPLKIGEFVVVEGVRISVTASGGFGDIVKVEKVSS
;
A
#
# COMPACT_ATOMS: atom_id res chain seq x y z
N MET A 1 -29.39 -77.89 -50.13
CA MET A 1 -28.48 -78.67 -49.24
C MET A 1 -28.13 -77.82 -48.02
N ARG A 2 -27.51 -78.38 -46.97
CA ARG A 2 -27.51 -77.84 -45.60
C ARG A 2 -26.16 -77.16 -45.25
N ARG A 3 -26.16 -76.23 -44.27
CA ARG A 3 -25.01 -75.62 -43.52
C ARG A 3 -24.26 -74.44 -44.21
N VAL A 4 -23.71 -73.42 -43.51
CA VAL A 4 -23.91 -72.77 -42.17
C VAL A 4 -23.04 -71.47 -42.12
N LEU A 5 -23.13 -70.63 -41.04
CA LEU A 5 -22.41 -69.34 -40.74
C LEU A 5 -23.13 -68.07 -41.30
N ILE A 6 -23.52 -67.00 -40.57
CA ILE A 6 -23.14 -66.34 -39.28
C ILE A 6 -21.70 -65.77 -39.32
N ALA A 7 -21.40 -64.46 -39.19
CA ALA A 7 -22.12 -63.17 -39.20
C ALA A 7 -21.08 -62.05 -39.57
N LEU A 8 -21.22 -60.72 -39.46
CA LEU A 8 -22.20 -59.77 -38.89
C LEU A 8 -22.00 -58.39 -39.59
N PRO A 9 -23.03 -57.56 -39.88
CA PRO A 9 -22.85 -56.28 -40.58
C PRO A 9 -22.67 -55.05 -39.67
N LEU A 10 -21.90 -54.08 -40.18
CA LEU A 10 -21.49 -52.83 -39.53
C LEU A 10 -22.54 -51.71 -39.70
N SER A 11 -23.10 -51.20 -38.59
CA SER A 11 -24.13 -50.14 -38.62
C SER A 11 -23.53 -48.73 -38.59
N ILE A 12 -23.60 -48.01 -39.72
CA ILE A 12 -23.25 -46.59 -39.82
C ILE A 12 -24.46 -45.73 -39.42
N ALA A 13 -24.33 -44.94 -38.35
CA ALA A 13 -25.38 -44.04 -37.89
C ALA A 13 -25.25 -42.64 -38.53
N LEU A 14 -26.25 -42.26 -39.33
CA LEU A 14 -26.39 -40.90 -39.88
C LEU A 14 -26.85 -39.93 -38.77
N ILE A 15 -26.06 -38.89 -38.48
CA ILE A 15 -26.45 -37.82 -37.56
C ILE A 15 -27.02 -36.66 -38.35
N THR A 16 -28.35 -36.49 -38.32
CA THR A 16 -29.03 -35.32 -38.88
C THR A 16 -28.94 -34.13 -37.92
N GLY A 17 -28.14 -33.12 -38.26
CA GLY A 17 -28.08 -31.87 -37.49
C GLY A 17 -29.30 -30.99 -37.72
N VAL A 18 -30.13 -30.80 -36.69
CA VAL A 18 -31.22 -29.82 -36.71
C VAL A 18 -30.71 -28.49 -36.16
N THR A 19 -30.61 -27.47 -37.01
CA THR A 19 -30.27 -26.11 -36.62
C THR A 19 -31.51 -25.36 -36.11
N THR A 20 -31.70 -25.32 -34.80
CA THR A 20 -32.68 -24.39 -34.20
C THR A 20 -32.12 -22.98 -34.21
N ALA A 21 -32.75 -22.07 -34.96
CA ALA A 21 -32.39 -20.65 -34.93
C ALA A 21 -32.64 -20.09 -33.52
N ALA A 22 -31.58 -19.58 -32.87
CA ALA A 22 -31.68 -19.01 -31.54
C ALA A 22 -32.51 -17.72 -31.57
N ALA A 23 -33.59 -17.67 -30.76
CA ALA A 23 -34.48 -16.52 -30.72
C ALA A 23 -33.77 -15.27 -30.18
N VAL A 24 -33.96 -14.13 -30.87
CA VAL A 24 -33.36 -12.84 -30.53
C VAL A 24 -33.84 -12.37 -29.15
N VAL A 25 -32.93 -12.34 -28.19
CA VAL A 25 -33.19 -11.86 -26.82
C VAL A 25 -33.39 -10.33 -26.82
N LYS A 26 -34.40 -9.86 -26.09
CA LYS A 26 -34.75 -8.44 -25.91
C LYS A 26 -34.88 -8.09 -24.42
N PRO A 27 -34.54 -6.86 -23.99
CA PRO A 27 -34.80 -6.39 -22.62
C PRO A 27 -36.24 -6.62 -22.18
N GLY A 28 -36.44 -7.02 -20.93
CA GLY A 28 -37.77 -7.23 -20.34
C GLY A 28 -38.51 -8.50 -20.78
N ALA A 29 -38.03 -9.22 -21.80
CA ALA A 29 -38.59 -10.52 -22.18
C ALA A 29 -38.33 -11.57 -21.07
N THR A 30 -39.21 -12.55 -20.95
CA THR A 30 -39.11 -13.60 -19.94
C THR A 30 -37.88 -14.49 -20.14
N CYS A 31 -37.27 -14.92 -19.04
CA CYS A 31 -36.15 -15.86 -19.01
C CYS A 31 -36.40 -16.96 -17.96
N THR A 32 -35.73 -18.10 -18.08
CA THR A 32 -36.08 -19.29 -17.29
C THR A 32 -35.35 -19.39 -15.95
N LYS A 33 -34.17 -18.77 -15.79
CA LYS A 33 -33.36 -18.87 -14.56
C LYS A 33 -32.56 -17.61 -14.28
N VAL A 34 -32.67 -17.05 -13.07
CA VAL A 34 -31.85 -15.91 -12.61
C VAL A 34 -30.35 -16.22 -12.77
N GLY A 35 -29.58 -15.26 -13.28
CA GLY A 35 -28.16 -15.42 -13.57
C GLY A 35 -27.85 -16.10 -14.92
N GLN A 36 -28.85 -16.65 -15.63
CA GLN A 36 -28.68 -17.08 -17.01
C GLN A 36 -28.24 -15.88 -17.87
N VAL A 37 -27.26 -16.10 -18.74
CA VAL A 37 -26.75 -15.09 -19.68
C VAL A 37 -27.04 -15.50 -21.12
N SER A 38 -27.29 -14.51 -21.98
CA SER A 38 -27.43 -14.70 -23.43
C SER A 38 -26.83 -13.50 -24.15
N VAL A 39 -26.32 -13.72 -25.36
CA VAL A 39 -25.72 -12.66 -26.19
C VAL A 39 -26.56 -12.50 -27.45
N SER A 40 -26.92 -11.26 -27.76
CA SER A 40 -27.67 -10.90 -28.97
C SER A 40 -27.00 -9.69 -29.60
N GLY A 41 -26.45 -9.86 -30.80
CA GLY A 41 -25.51 -8.91 -31.39
C GLY A 41 -24.28 -8.71 -30.50
N SER A 42 -23.85 -7.47 -30.33
CA SER A 42 -22.73 -7.08 -29.45
C SER A 42 -23.13 -6.88 -27.98
N THR A 43 -24.31 -7.36 -27.55
CA THR A 43 -24.86 -7.06 -26.21
C THR A 43 -25.12 -8.33 -25.42
N LYS A 44 -24.58 -8.40 -24.20
CA LYS A 44 -24.77 -9.48 -23.23
C LYS A 44 -25.90 -9.13 -22.27
N PHE A 45 -26.93 -9.97 -22.26
CA PHE A 45 -28.08 -9.88 -21.35
C PHE A 45 -27.91 -10.86 -20.19
N THR A 46 -28.37 -10.45 -19.00
CA THR A 46 -28.44 -11.29 -17.81
C THR A 46 -29.89 -11.36 -17.33
N CYS A 47 -30.36 -12.56 -17.04
CA CYS A 47 -31.68 -12.82 -16.47
C CYS A 47 -31.72 -12.38 -15.00
N ILE A 48 -32.61 -11.45 -14.67
CA ILE A 48 -32.79 -10.86 -13.34
C ILE A 48 -34.21 -11.08 -12.82
N LYS A 49 -34.38 -11.04 -11.50
CA LYS A 49 -35.71 -11.05 -10.87
C LYS A 49 -36.31 -9.64 -10.93
N SER A 50 -37.51 -9.52 -11.49
CA SER A 50 -38.30 -8.29 -11.50
C SER A 50 -39.71 -8.59 -11.00
N GLY A 51 -40.01 -8.13 -9.78
CA GLY A 51 -41.22 -8.52 -9.06
C GLY A 51 -41.33 -10.04 -8.89
N LYS A 52 -42.44 -10.62 -9.38
CA LYS A 52 -42.72 -12.06 -9.35
C LYS A 52 -42.23 -12.83 -10.59
N LYS A 53 -41.55 -12.18 -11.55
CA LYS A 53 -41.09 -12.80 -12.82
C LYS A 53 -39.58 -12.71 -12.98
N PHE A 54 -39.03 -13.54 -13.86
CA PHE A 54 -37.65 -13.46 -14.31
C PHE A 54 -37.62 -12.85 -15.72
N VAL A 55 -36.82 -11.78 -15.91
CA VAL A 55 -36.74 -11.04 -17.16
C VAL A 55 -35.29 -10.71 -17.52
N TRP A 56 -34.99 -10.57 -18.81
CA TRP A 56 -33.69 -10.08 -19.26
C TRP A 56 -33.49 -8.61 -18.85
N ASN A 57 -32.32 -8.27 -18.32
CA ASN A 57 -31.94 -6.89 -18.00
C ASN A 57 -31.78 -6.02 -19.27
N LYS A 58 -31.35 -4.76 -19.12
CA LYS A 58 -31.14 -3.84 -20.25
C LYS A 58 -29.99 -4.25 -21.20
N GLY A 59 -29.18 -5.25 -20.83
CA GLY A 59 -27.98 -5.65 -21.55
C GLY A 59 -26.76 -4.78 -21.25
N VAL A 60 -25.58 -5.34 -21.49
CA VAL A 60 -24.27 -4.67 -21.38
C VAL A 60 -23.52 -4.89 -22.69
N ALA A 61 -22.99 -3.82 -23.28
CA ALA A 61 -22.21 -3.91 -24.52
C ALA A 61 -20.91 -4.70 -24.26
N LEU A 62 -20.61 -5.66 -25.14
CA LEU A 62 -19.34 -6.37 -25.13
C LEU A 62 -18.24 -5.50 -25.77
N PRO A 63 -17.01 -5.50 -25.22
CA PRO A 63 -15.90 -4.78 -25.81
C PRO A 63 -15.60 -5.30 -27.22
N LYS A 64 -15.28 -4.38 -28.13
CA LYS A 64 -15.00 -4.67 -29.54
C LYS A 64 -13.70 -5.48 -29.65
N PRO A 65 -13.63 -6.57 -30.45
CA PRO A 65 -12.39 -7.34 -30.57
C PRO A 65 -11.25 -6.48 -31.13
N VAL A 66 -10.11 -6.48 -30.45
CA VAL A 66 -8.85 -5.91 -30.97
C VAL A 66 -8.31 -6.88 -32.02
N PRO A 67 -7.91 -6.42 -33.23
CA PRO A 67 -7.43 -7.31 -34.28
C PRO A 67 -6.11 -7.98 -33.89
N THR A 68 -6.16 -9.30 -33.70
CA THR A 68 -4.99 -10.15 -33.45
C THR A 68 -4.11 -10.22 -34.71
N ARG A 69 -2.79 -10.08 -34.54
CA ARG A 69 -1.84 -10.17 -35.67
C ARG A 69 -1.78 -11.59 -36.24
N THR A 70 -1.76 -11.69 -37.56
CA THR A 70 -1.69 -12.95 -38.32
C THR A 70 -0.38 -13.69 -38.09
N PRO A 71 -0.38 -15.02 -37.79
CA PRO A 71 0.84 -15.81 -37.75
C PRO A 71 1.49 -15.97 -39.13
N VAL A 72 2.82 -15.99 -39.17
CA VAL A 72 3.61 -16.24 -40.38
C VAL A 72 3.51 -17.72 -40.79
N ALA A 73 3.50 -17.99 -42.10
CA ALA A 73 3.34 -19.33 -42.64
C ALA A 73 4.53 -20.26 -42.32
N ALA A 74 4.23 -21.51 -41.96
CA ALA A 74 5.22 -22.57 -41.78
C ALA A 74 5.57 -23.23 -43.14
N PRO A 75 6.82 -23.72 -43.33
CA PRO A 75 7.24 -24.35 -44.58
C PRO A 75 6.69 -25.78 -44.76
N THR A 76 6.61 -26.19 -46.03
CA THR A 76 6.05 -27.45 -46.54
C THR A 76 6.78 -28.70 -46.01
N PRO A 77 6.06 -29.80 -45.68
CA PRO A 77 6.70 -31.06 -45.29
C PRO A 77 7.40 -31.77 -46.46
N SER A 78 8.59 -32.33 -46.19
CA SER A 78 9.33 -33.21 -47.10
C SER A 78 9.03 -34.69 -46.82
N ALA A 79 9.48 -35.56 -47.72
CA ALA A 79 8.98 -36.92 -47.90
C ALA A 79 9.23 -37.90 -46.73
N THR A 80 8.30 -38.85 -46.60
CA THR A 80 8.31 -39.96 -45.63
C THR A 80 9.34 -41.05 -46.00
N PRO A 81 10.21 -41.47 -45.05
CA PRO A 81 10.92 -42.74 -45.13
C PRO A 81 10.17 -43.87 -44.39
N THR A 82 10.36 -45.09 -44.91
CA THR A 82 9.79 -46.38 -44.49
C THR A 82 10.10 -46.77 -43.02
N PRO A 83 9.20 -47.48 -42.31
CA PRO A 83 9.46 -47.92 -40.93
C PRO A 83 10.48 -49.08 -40.83
N THR A 84 11.30 -49.01 -39.78
CA THR A 84 12.23 -50.06 -39.32
C THR A 84 11.76 -50.56 -37.93
N PRO A 85 11.99 -51.83 -37.53
CA PRO A 85 11.25 -52.43 -36.41
C PRO A 85 11.46 -51.81 -35.02
N SER A 86 10.42 -51.92 -34.20
CA SER A 86 10.35 -51.44 -32.82
C SER A 86 11.40 -52.09 -31.90
N ALA A 87 12.04 -51.29 -31.06
CA ALA A 87 12.86 -51.75 -29.94
C ALA A 87 12.10 -51.60 -28.61
N THR A 88 12.36 -52.53 -27.69
CA THR A 88 11.75 -52.70 -26.36
C THR A 88 11.73 -51.42 -25.51
N PRO A 89 10.65 -51.16 -24.73
CA PRO A 89 10.56 -49.95 -23.90
C PRO A 89 11.55 -49.97 -22.73
N THR A 90 12.41 -48.96 -22.67
CA THR A 90 13.22 -48.63 -21.48
C THR A 90 12.37 -47.83 -20.49
N SER A 91 12.44 -48.17 -19.21
CA SER A 91 11.71 -47.47 -18.14
C SER A 91 12.13 -46.01 -18.01
N THR A 92 11.20 -45.08 -18.21
CA THR A 92 11.40 -43.65 -17.92
C THR A 92 11.64 -43.45 -16.42
N PRO A 93 12.72 -42.75 -16.01
CA PRO A 93 12.91 -42.44 -14.59
C PRO A 93 11.82 -41.49 -14.10
N THR A 94 11.22 -41.81 -12.95
CA THR A 94 10.29 -40.91 -12.24
C THR A 94 10.99 -39.57 -11.99
N PRO A 95 10.37 -38.41 -12.30
CA PRO A 95 10.97 -37.13 -11.99
C PRO A 95 11.10 -36.99 -10.47
N THR A 96 12.33 -36.87 -9.99
CA THR A 96 12.61 -36.47 -8.61
C THR A 96 11.90 -35.15 -8.34
N PRO A 97 11.09 -35.03 -7.28
CA PRO A 97 10.46 -33.76 -6.96
C PRO A 97 11.55 -32.73 -6.70
N THR A 98 11.59 -31.68 -7.53
CA THR A 98 12.42 -30.51 -7.26
C THR A 98 12.02 -29.98 -5.88
N PRO A 99 12.94 -29.86 -4.91
CA PRO A 99 12.59 -29.32 -3.61
C PRO A 99 12.08 -27.89 -3.83
N THR A 100 10.84 -27.63 -3.43
CA THR A 100 10.30 -26.27 -3.38
C THR A 100 11.28 -25.43 -2.56
N PRO A 101 11.83 -24.32 -3.10
CA PRO A 101 12.70 -23.46 -2.32
C PRO A 101 12.00 -23.06 -1.03
N VAL A 102 12.66 -23.31 0.11
CA VAL A 102 12.17 -22.81 1.39
C VAL A 102 12.19 -21.30 1.29
N ALA A 103 11.02 -20.67 1.37
CA ALA A 103 10.90 -19.22 1.28
C ALA A 103 11.81 -18.56 2.33
N PHE A 104 12.60 -17.58 1.91
CA PHE A 104 13.53 -16.90 2.80
C PHE A 104 12.78 -16.25 3.97
N GLU A 105 13.14 -16.64 5.20
CA GLU A 105 12.51 -16.13 6.41
C GLU A 105 13.38 -15.04 7.03
N PHE A 106 12.88 -13.81 7.03
CA PHE A 106 13.49 -12.68 7.72
C PHE A 106 13.51 -12.93 9.23
N VAL A 107 14.71 -12.91 9.81
CA VAL A 107 14.94 -13.10 11.26
C VAL A 107 14.52 -11.88 12.09
N ASN A 108 14.56 -10.69 11.50
CA ASN A 108 14.07 -9.42 12.06
C ASN A 108 13.89 -8.39 10.92
N LEU A 109 13.29 -7.23 11.24
CA LEU A 109 13.04 -6.14 10.28
C LEU A 109 14.32 -5.57 9.64
N CYS A 110 15.43 -5.55 10.39
CA CYS A 110 16.72 -5.01 9.97
C CYS A 110 17.51 -5.94 9.04
N ALA A 111 17.16 -7.22 8.91
CA ALA A 111 17.91 -8.20 8.13
C ALA A 111 18.02 -7.81 6.64
N ALA A 112 19.12 -8.22 6.00
CA ALA A 112 19.35 -7.98 4.58
C ALA A 112 18.25 -8.65 3.73
N ASP A 113 17.74 -7.95 2.72
CA ASP A 113 16.88 -8.54 1.70
C ASP A 113 17.75 -9.16 0.59
N PRO A 114 17.72 -10.49 0.39
CA PRO A 114 18.46 -11.14 -0.69
C PRO A 114 17.88 -10.83 -2.08
N GLU A 115 16.63 -10.35 -2.13
CA GLU A 115 15.90 -9.97 -3.35
C GLU A 115 15.74 -8.44 -3.45
N VAL A 116 16.63 -7.67 -2.79
CA VAL A 116 16.67 -6.21 -2.92
C VAL A 116 16.81 -5.82 -4.41
N PRO A 117 16.03 -4.84 -4.92
CA PRO A 117 16.20 -4.37 -6.28
C PRO A 117 17.62 -3.83 -6.52
N SER A 118 18.14 -4.00 -7.74
CA SER A 118 19.54 -3.72 -8.08
C SER A 118 19.98 -2.28 -7.77
N GLU A 119 19.09 -1.34 -8.00
CA GLU A 119 19.17 0.09 -7.75
C GLU A 119 19.29 0.42 -6.25
N TRP A 120 18.73 -0.42 -5.38
CA TRP A 120 18.80 -0.27 -3.92
C TRP A 120 19.94 -1.07 -3.27
N LYS A 121 20.62 -1.94 -4.03
CA LYS A 121 21.68 -2.83 -3.51
C LYS A 121 22.82 -2.07 -2.83
N ALA A 122 23.29 -0.98 -3.44
CA ALA A 122 24.35 -0.14 -2.85
C ALA A 122 23.91 0.53 -1.55
N THR A 123 22.70 1.07 -1.51
CA THR A 123 22.10 1.69 -0.31
C THR A 123 21.91 0.67 0.81
N GLN A 124 21.38 -0.52 0.50
CA GLN A 124 21.26 -1.61 1.47
C GLN A 124 22.62 -2.00 2.05
N ASP A 125 23.64 -2.23 1.21
CA ASP A 125 24.96 -2.66 1.67
C ASP A 125 25.66 -1.59 2.51
N PHE A 126 25.47 -0.30 2.16
CA PHE A 126 25.92 0.82 2.98
C PHE A 126 25.23 0.83 4.35
N LEU A 127 23.90 0.75 4.40
CA LEU A 127 23.14 0.79 5.66
C LEU A 127 23.41 -0.43 6.55
N LEU A 128 23.53 -1.63 5.99
CA LEU A 128 23.95 -2.82 6.75
C LEU A 128 25.36 -2.65 7.32
N LYS A 129 26.31 -2.11 6.53
CA LYS A 129 27.69 -1.87 6.98
C LYS A 129 27.80 -0.80 8.06
N LYS A 130 26.99 0.26 8.01
CA LYS A 130 27.10 1.44 8.91
C LYS A 130 26.12 1.41 10.10
N ARG A 131 24.95 0.78 9.95
CA ARG A 131 23.84 0.78 10.92
C ARG A 131 23.31 -0.62 11.27
N GLN A 132 23.84 -1.68 10.66
CA GLN A 132 23.40 -3.08 10.88
C GLN A 132 21.91 -3.31 10.58
N CYS A 133 21.30 -2.45 9.78
CA CYS A 133 19.87 -2.47 9.51
C CYS A 133 19.59 -2.03 8.07
N ALA A 134 18.70 -2.74 7.38
CA ALA A 134 18.15 -2.37 6.09
C ALA A 134 16.63 -2.15 6.22
N THR A 135 16.09 -1.14 5.56
CA THR A 135 14.63 -0.93 5.44
C THR A 135 14.01 -1.84 4.38
N PRO A 136 12.67 -1.87 4.26
CA PRO A 136 11.99 -2.31 3.06
C PRO A 136 12.39 -1.45 1.84
N PHE A 137 12.75 -2.10 0.71
CA PHE A 137 13.08 -1.44 -0.57
C PHE A 137 12.21 -1.89 -1.75
N ARG A 138 11.24 -2.78 -1.49
CA ARG A 138 10.29 -3.31 -2.48
C ARG A 138 8.93 -3.62 -1.85
N TYR A 139 7.94 -3.89 -2.69
CA TYR A 139 6.61 -4.33 -2.31
C TYR A 139 6.46 -5.84 -2.58
N GLU A 140 5.99 -6.62 -1.60
CA GLU A 140 5.68 -8.04 -1.76
C GLU A 140 4.15 -8.27 -1.78
N PRO A 141 3.52 -8.65 -2.91
CA PRO A 141 2.07 -8.78 -3.00
C PRO A 141 1.48 -9.85 -2.07
N LEU A 142 0.63 -9.46 -1.11
CA LEU A 142 -0.02 -10.42 -0.20
C LEU A 142 -1.21 -11.13 -0.87
N LYS A 143 -1.07 -12.44 -1.10
CA LYS A 143 -2.17 -13.32 -1.51
C LYS A 143 -2.99 -13.78 -0.31
N VAL A 144 -4.13 -13.12 -0.10
CA VAL A 144 -5.11 -13.49 0.94
C VAL A 144 -5.76 -14.85 0.61
N THR A 145 -5.77 -15.76 1.58
CA THR A 145 -6.45 -17.07 1.48
C THR A 145 -7.93 -16.96 1.91
N LYS A 146 -8.73 -18.01 1.69
CA LYS A 146 -10.15 -18.06 2.10
C LYS A 146 -10.49 -19.34 2.87
N ASP A 147 -9.54 -19.77 3.70
CA ASP A 147 -9.47 -21.03 4.43
C ASP A 147 -9.85 -20.85 5.91
N PHE A 148 -10.87 -20.03 6.19
CA PHE A 148 -11.50 -19.94 7.51
C PHE A 148 -12.84 -20.66 7.53
N ALA A 149 -13.20 -21.22 8.68
CA ALA A 149 -14.54 -21.76 8.91
C ALA A 149 -15.60 -20.65 8.75
N VAL A 150 -16.82 -21.01 8.35
CA VAL A 150 -17.91 -20.03 8.29
C VAL A 150 -18.22 -19.55 9.71
N VAL A 151 -17.91 -18.30 10.00
CA VAL A 151 -18.24 -17.62 11.27
C VAL A 151 -19.32 -16.59 11.00
N GLU A 152 -20.30 -16.49 11.90
CA GLU A 152 -21.30 -15.42 11.88
C GLU A 152 -20.64 -14.09 12.27
N LEU A 153 -20.58 -13.16 11.32
CA LEU A 153 -20.05 -11.82 11.52
C LEU A 153 -21.18 -10.86 11.86
N THR A 154 -20.93 -9.93 12.77
CA THR A 154 -21.89 -8.87 13.10
C THR A 154 -22.26 -8.06 11.85
N PRO A 155 -23.55 -7.91 11.51
CA PRO A 155 -24.00 -7.09 10.39
C PRO A 155 -23.53 -5.63 10.46
N ARG A 156 -23.43 -4.96 9.31
CA ARG A 156 -23.13 -3.51 9.26
C ARG A 156 -24.28 -2.63 9.77
N SER A 157 -25.51 -3.14 9.82
CA SER A 157 -26.66 -2.46 10.43
C SER A 157 -26.52 -2.26 11.93
N ASP A 158 -25.68 -3.08 12.58
CA ASP A 158 -25.57 -3.17 14.03
C ASP A 158 -24.31 -2.42 14.52
N LEU A 159 -23.57 -1.82 13.59
CA LEU A 159 -22.42 -0.96 13.83
C LEU A 159 -22.84 0.48 14.12
N LEU A 160 -21.93 1.23 14.74
CA LEU A 160 -22.10 2.66 14.92
C LEU A 160 -21.94 3.41 13.57
N PRO A 161 -22.57 4.59 13.41
CA PRO A 161 -22.26 5.49 12.30
C PRO A 161 -20.76 5.79 12.25
N ILE A 162 -20.16 5.80 11.06
CA ILE A 162 -18.70 5.92 10.92
C ILE A 162 -18.11 7.17 11.58
N ASN A 163 -18.87 8.27 11.57
CA ASN A 163 -18.48 9.54 12.21
C ASN A 163 -18.31 9.42 13.73
N THR A 164 -18.88 8.40 14.39
CA THR A 164 -18.65 8.16 15.83
C THR A 164 -17.22 7.65 16.12
N CYS A 165 -16.54 7.07 15.12
CA CYS A 165 -15.14 6.66 15.22
C CYS A 165 -14.17 7.70 14.63
N LYS A 166 -14.66 8.73 13.95
CA LYS A 166 -13.85 9.88 13.52
C LYS A 166 -13.71 10.85 14.70
N ILE A 167 -12.81 10.52 15.63
CA ILE A 167 -12.52 11.37 16.78
C ILE A 167 -12.02 12.75 16.32
N GLU A 168 -12.55 13.80 16.96
CA GLU A 168 -12.40 15.19 16.49
C GLU A 168 -11.06 15.76 16.96
N GLN A 169 -10.25 16.22 16.00
CA GLN A 169 -8.97 16.88 16.23
C GLN A 169 -9.21 18.25 16.88
N PHE A 170 -8.76 18.41 18.13
CA PHE A 170 -8.94 19.66 18.89
C PHE A 170 -7.60 20.36 19.25
N ASN A 171 -6.48 19.70 18.97
CA ASN A 171 -5.13 20.23 19.18
C ASN A 171 -4.44 20.46 17.82
N ASN A 172 -3.34 21.21 17.80
CA ASN A 172 -2.60 21.53 16.57
C ASN A 172 -1.50 20.53 16.21
N TYR A 173 -1.13 19.63 17.13
CA TYR A 173 -0.06 18.63 16.97
C TYR A 173 -0.15 17.54 18.07
N PRO A 174 0.05 16.26 17.75
CA PRO A 174 0.11 15.69 16.39
C PRO A 174 -1.31 15.56 15.78
N ILE A 175 -1.40 15.48 14.45
CA ILE A 175 -2.68 15.31 13.74
C ILE A 175 -3.04 13.82 13.68
N LEU A 176 -3.68 13.35 14.74
CA LEU A 176 -4.11 11.95 14.92
C LEU A 176 -5.64 11.76 14.84
N GLY A 177 -6.40 12.83 14.61
CA GLY A 177 -7.85 12.86 14.51
C GLY A 177 -8.36 13.52 13.22
N PHE A 178 -9.69 13.61 13.09
CA PHE A 178 -10.39 14.17 11.94
C PHE A 178 -10.87 15.61 12.23
N PRO A 179 -10.98 16.49 11.21
CA PRO A 179 -11.50 17.84 11.39
C PRO A 179 -12.98 17.80 11.81
N ASN A 180 -13.48 18.86 12.47
CA ASN A 180 -14.90 18.96 12.77
C ASN A 180 -15.69 19.01 11.45
N PRO A 181 -16.59 18.04 11.17
CA PRO A 181 -17.28 17.95 9.89
C PRO A 181 -18.27 19.11 9.65
N ASN A 182 -18.60 19.88 10.69
CA ASN A 182 -19.43 21.08 10.59
C ASN A 182 -18.61 22.37 10.42
N ASN A 183 -17.28 22.33 10.65
CA ASN A 183 -16.39 23.46 10.38
C ASN A 183 -15.75 23.33 9.00
N ALA A 184 -16.36 24.00 8.01
CA ALA A 184 -15.89 23.97 6.63
C ALA A 184 -14.46 24.52 6.44
N GLN A 185 -13.91 25.31 7.36
CA GLN A 185 -12.53 25.77 7.30
C GLN A 185 -11.56 24.67 7.74
N GLU A 186 -11.79 24.03 8.90
CA GLU A 186 -10.98 22.90 9.36
C GLU A 186 -10.96 21.75 8.36
N VAL A 187 -12.11 21.43 7.74
CA VAL A 187 -12.18 20.41 6.67
C VAL A 187 -11.31 20.80 5.48
N ARG A 188 -11.31 22.06 5.03
CA ARG A 188 -10.41 22.52 3.96
C ARG A 188 -8.94 22.43 4.37
N ASP A 189 -8.60 22.86 5.58
CA ASP A 189 -7.22 22.90 6.07
C ASP A 189 -6.65 21.52 6.37
N PHE A 190 -7.50 20.54 6.68
CA PHE A 190 -7.14 19.14 6.78
C PHE A 190 -6.92 18.52 5.41
N GLU A 191 -7.88 18.64 4.47
CA GLU A 191 -7.74 18.04 3.13
C GLU A 191 -6.57 18.67 2.34
N ALA A 192 -6.31 19.99 2.49
CA ALA A 192 -5.14 20.66 1.91
C ALA A 192 -3.80 20.32 2.60
N ARG A 193 -3.85 19.55 3.69
CA ARG A 193 -2.67 18.98 4.37
C ARG A 193 -2.55 17.47 4.19
N ARG A 194 -3.52 16.81 3.56
CA ARG A 194 -3.67 15.35 3.56
C ARG A 194 -2.73 14.63 2.59
N HIS A 195 -1.44 14.83 2.81
CA HIS A 195 -0.34 14.35 1.99
C HIS A 195 0.81 13.84 2.88
N PRO A 196 1.65 12.89 2.41
CA PRO A 196 1.43 11.95 1.30
C PRO A 196 0.06 11.24 1.35
N GLY A 197 -0.62 11.18 0.21
CA GLY A 197 -1.95 10.60 0.08
C GLY A 197 -2.20 10.10 -1.36
N PRO A 198 -3.31 9.37 -1.61
CA PRO A 198 -3.57 8.70 -2.90
C PRO A 198 -3.51 9.59 -4.14
N ASN A 199 -3.70 10.89 -3.99
CA ASN A 199 -3.81 11.89 -5.04
C ASN A 199 -2.66 12.92 -5.06
N THR A 200 -1.66 12.80 -4.18
CA THR A 200 -0.57 13.78 -4.05
C THR A 200 0.19 13.98 -5.36
N LYS A 201 0.39 15.24 -5.74
CA LYS A 201 1.22 15.68 -6.85
C LYS A 201 2.52 16.27 -6.33
N TYR A 202 3.60 15.53 -6.52
CA TYR A 202 4.95 15.94 -6.19
C TYR A 202 5.59 16.68 -7.37
N GLN A 203 6.25 17.80 -7.10
CA GLN A 203 7.16 18.46 -8.04
C GLN A 203 8.58 18.40 -7.50
N VAL A 204 9.48 17.76 -8.23
CA VAL A 204 10.91 17.77 -7.91
C VAL A 204 11.52 19.10 -8.36
N VAL A 205 12.28 19.72 -7.47
CA VAL A 205 13.08 20.92 -7.73
C VAL A 205 14.53 20.54 -7.45
N ALA A 206 15.27 20.27 -8.52
CA ALA A 206 16.64 19.80 -8.43
C ALA A 206 17.61 20.98 -8.55
N ILE A 207 18.45 21.18 -7.54
CA ILE A 207 19.30 22.36 -7.39
C ILE A 207 20.78 22.01 -7.42
N GLN A 208 21.57 22.75 -8.21
CA GLN A 208 23.03 22.74 -8.14
C GLN A 208 23.57 24.12 -7.72
N THR A 209 24.65 24.12 -6.96
CA THR A 209 25.33 25.32 -6.42
C THR A 209 26.82 25.28 -6.76
N PRO A 210 27.61 26.36 -6.53
CA PRO A 210 29.06 26.32 -6.76
C PRO A 210 29.82 25.28 -5.92
N ASP A 211 29.31 24.95 -4.73
CA ASP A 211 29.82 23.90 -3.83
C ASP A 211 29.12 22.53 -4.00
N ALA A 212 28.14 22.44 -4.91
CA ALA A 212 27.46 21.21 -5.33
C ALA A 212 27.22 21.17 -6.86
N PRO A 213 28.28 21.19 -7.69
CA PRO A 213 28.16 21.15 -9.14
C PRO A 213 27.82 19.74 -9.66
N THR A 214 27.15 19.64 -10.80
CA THR A 214 26.99 18.35 -11.49
C THR A 214 26.89 18.46 -13.02
N SER A 215 27.06 17.31 -13.69
CA SER A 215 26.73 17.07 -15.10
C SER A 215 25.69 15.94 -15.29
N THR A 216 25.17 15.38 -14.20
CA THR A 216 24.09 14.38 -14.19
C THR A 216 22.71 15.04 -14.26
N THR A 217 21.67 14.20 -14.37
CA THR A 217 20.26 14.61 -14.35
C THR A 217 19.57 14.09 -13.09
N PRO A 218 18.52 14.76 -12.59
CA PRO A 218 17.84 14.34 -11.35
C PRO A 218 17.24 12.94 -11.44
N LYS A 219 16.85 12.51 -12.65
CA LYS A 219 16.35 11.17 -12.91
C LYS A 219 17.43 10.09 -12.86
N GLN A 220 18.68 10.40 -13.24
CA GLN A 220 19.80 9.47 -13.09
C GLN A 220 20.16 9.27 -11.62
N ASP A 221 20.09 10.34 -10.83
CA ASP A 221 20.58 10.34 -9.44
C ASP A 221 19.53 9.87 -8.43
N PHE A 222 18.25 10.22 -8.64
CA PHE A 222 17.17 9.97 -7.69
C PHE A 222 15.94 9.27 -8.29
N GLY A 223 15.99 8.82 -9.56
CA GLY A 223 14.86 8.17 -10.24
C GLY A 223 14.20 7.06 -9.43
N GLN A 224 15.01 6.20 -8.80
CA GLN A 224 14.55 5.12 -7.92
C GLN A 224 13.74 5.59 -6.70
N TYR A 225 14.03 6.78 -6.14
CA TYR A 225 13.24 7.35 -5.04
C TYR A 225 11.88 7.84 -5.54
N PHE A 226 11.87 8.50 -6.69
CA PHE A 226 10.65 9.03 -7.31
C PHE A 226 9.70 7.91 -7.73
N ASP A 227 10.25 6.85 -8.33
CA ASP A 227 9.49 5.64 -8.69
C ASP A 227 9.02 4.90 -7.42
N PHE A 228 9.86 4.74 -6.38
CA PHE A 228 9.43 4.13 -5.12
C PHE A 228 8.30 4.89 -4.43
N ILE A 229 8.35 6.22 -4.34
CA ILE A 229 7.30 7.04 -3.70
C ILE A 229 5.97 6.88 -4.44
N LYS A 230 6.03 6.92 -5.78
CA LYS A 230 4.88 6.72 -6.65
C LYS A 230 4.29 5.33 -6.48
N GLU A 231 5.11 4.29 -6.53
CA GLU A 231 4.68 2.90 -6.33
C GLU A 231 4.15 2.67 -4.92
N TRP A 232 4.79 3.18 -3.87
CA TRP A 232 4.32 3.08 -2.48
C TRP A 232 2.94 3.71 -2.31
N THR A 233 2.72 4.89 -2.90
CA THR A 233 1.42 5.58 -2.84
C THR A 233 0.35 4.77 -3.59
N GLN A 234 0.66 4.23 -4.77
CA GLN A 234 -0.23 3.34 -5.51
C GLN A 234 -0.50 2.02 -4.77
N ASN A 235 0.51 1.45 -4.12
CA ASN A 235 0.48 0.18 -3.38
C ASN A 235 -0.27 0.29 -2.05
N ASN A 236 -0.31 1.47 -1.43
CA ASN A 236 -1.16 1.74 -0.26
C ASN A 236 -2.58 2.20 -0.59
N SER A 237 -2.82 2.72 -1.80
CA SER A 237 -4.16 3.16 -2.21
C SER A 237 -5.06 1.99 -2.61
N ASP A 238 -6.03 1.63 -1.77
CA ASP A 238 -7.00 0.56 -2.10
C ASP A 238 -8.15 1.02 -3.01
N ASN A 239 -8.40 2.33 -3.05
CA ASN A 239 -9.51 2.95 -3.80
C ASN A 239 -9.05 3.58 -5.13
N GLY A 240 -7.84 3.21 -5.60
CA GLY A 240 -7.16 3.86 -6.72
C GLY A 240 -6.32 5.06 -6.29
N SER A 241 -5.41 5.48 -7.17
CA SER A 241 -4.47 6.58 -6.92
C SER A 241 -4.30 7.40 -8.19
N SER A 242 -4.20 8.72 -8.03
CA SER A 242 -3.82 9.68 -9.08
C SER A 242 -2.49 10.36 -8.77
N VAL A 243 -1.62 9.70 -7.99
CA VAL A 243 -0.31 10.22 -7.60
C VAL A 243 0.54 10.56 -8.82
N GLU A 244 1.21 11.70 -8.75
CA GLU A 244 2.05 12.22 -9.81
C GLU A 244 3.40 12.62 -9.21
N VAL A 245 4.51 12.26 -9.87
CA VAL A 245 5.85 12.77 -9.54
C VAL A 245 6.43 13.40 -10.79
N ARG A 246 6.50 14.73 -10.79
CA ARG A 246 7.05 15.54 -11.88
C ARG A 246 8.53 15.73 -11.64
N VAL A 247 9.37 15.30 -12.59
CA VAL A 247 10.84 15.35 -12.46
C VAL A 247 11.42 16.18 -13.61
N PRO A 248 12.19 17.25 -13.34
CA PRO A 248 12.87 18.01 -14.38
C PRO A 248 14.01 17.19 -14.99
N ASP A 249 14.39 17.52 -16.22
CA ASP A 249 15.47 16.86 -16.96
C ASP A 249 16.89 17.34 -16.56
N LYS A 250 16.98 18.41 -15.76
CA LYS A 250 18.24 19.05 -15.35
C LYS A 250 18.20 19.57 -13.90
N TYR A 251 19.39 19.90 -13.39
CA TYR A 251 19.56 20.67 -12.15
C TYR A 251 19.58 22.18 -12.43
N PHE A 252 18.69 22.94 -11.78
CA PHE A 252 18.66 24.40 -11.83
C PHE A 252 19.80 24.99 -11.01
N LYS A 253 20.44 26.04 -11.53
CA LYS A 253 21.63 26.64 -10.91
C LYS A 253 21.26 27.80 -10.01
N ILE A 254 21.60 27.69 -8.73
CA ILE A 254 21.65 28.83 -7.81
C ILE A 254 23.09 29.38 -7.79
N ALA A 255 23.23 30.72 -7.81
CA ALA A 255 24.55 31.37 -7.80
C ALA A 255 25.24 31.32 -6.42
N ARG A 256 24.44 31.15 -5.37
CA ARG A 256 24.82 31.06 -3.96
C ARG A 256 25.19 29.63 -3.57
N SER A 257 26.17 29.50 -2.68
CA SER A 257 26.65 28.21 -2.16
C SER A 257 25.77 27.69 -1.01
N LEU A 258 25.58 26.36 -0.91
CA LEU A 258 24.84 25.70 0.18
C LEU A 258 25.39 26.09 1.55
N SER A 259 26.72 26.09 1.66
CA SER A 259 27.49 26.52 2.85
C SER A 259 27.19 27.94 3.35
N SER A 260 26.48 28.78 2.58
CA SER A 260 26.12 30.16 2.96
C SER A 260 24.66 30.35 3.41
N TYR A 261 23.89 29.27 3.50
CA TYR A 261 22.57 29.25 4.13
C TYR A 261 22.71 28.69 5.55
N GLU A 262 22.48 29.53 6.56
CA GLU A 262 22.71 29.13 7.95
C GLU A 262 21.68 28.10 8.43
N GLY A 263 22.17 27.02 9.05
CA GLY A 263 21.35 26.00 9.72
C GLY A 263 20.71 24.95 8.83
N ILE A 264 20.96 24.92 7.51
CA ILE A 264 20.40 23.88 6.61
C ILE A 264 21.17 22.55 6.63
N ASN A 265 22.36 22.54 7.23
CA ASN A 265 23.35 21.48 7.12
C ASN A 265 23.04 20.21 7.92
N LEU A 266 22.04 20.25 8.80
CA LEU A 266 21.55 19.13 9.60
C LEU A 266 20.02 19.12 9.57
N HIS A 267 19.42 17.94 9.62
CA HIS A 267 17.99 17.80 9.91
C HIS A 267 17.63 18.53 11.21
N GLY A 268 16.54 19.29 11.21
CA GLY A 268 16.14 20.07 12.38
C GLY A 268 14.82 20.83 12.21
N LYS A 269 14.67 21.93 12.94
CA LYS A 269 13.49 22.81 12.90
C LYS A 269 13.64 23.91 11.84
N PRO A 270 12.53 24.56 11.40
CA PRO A 270 12.59 25.69 10.47
C PRO A 270 13.57 26.79 10.89
N VAL A 271 14.44 27.19 9.96
CA VAL A 271 15.43 28.26 10.13
C VAL A 271 15.39 29.26 8.97
N ALA A 272 15.83 30.49 9.22
CA ALA A 272 15.83 31.56 8.22
C ALA A 272 16.66 31.23 6.96
N GLY A 273 17.80 30.53 7.12
CA GLY A 273 18.62 30.08 6.00
C GLY A 273 17.89 29.07 5.10
N GLY A 274 17.12 28.15 5.68
CA GLY A 274 16.29 27.20 4.94
C GLY A 274 15.13 27.88 4.20
N SER A 275 14.47 28.84 4.85
CA SER A 275 13.43 29.66 4.19
C SER A 275 13.99 30.41 2.97
N GLN A 276 15.19 30.99 3.08
CA GLN A 276 15.84 31.64 1.94
C GLN A 276 16.26 30.63 0.86
N PHE A 277 16.76 29.45 1.24
CA PHE A 277 17.12 28.39 0.30
C PHE A 277 15.90 27.94 -0.53
N PHE A 278 14.72 27.81 0.08
CA PHE A 278 13.49 27.45 -0.65
C PHE A 278 13.03 28.55 -1.60
N ILE A 279 13.13 29.83 -1.20
CA ILE A 279 12.84 30.98 -2.07
C ILE A 279 13.78 30.96 -3.29
N ASP A 280 15.08 30.82 -3.07
CA ASP A 280 16.09 30.81 -4.13
C ASP A 280 15.94 29.58 -5.05
N ALA A 281 15.57 28.42 -4.50
CA ALA A 281 15.34 27.18 -5.23
C ALA A 281 14.10 27.24 -6.13
N ILE A 282 12.97 27.77 -5.62
CA ILE A 282 11.78 27.99 -6.46
C ILE A 282 12.09 29.03 -7.53
N ALA A 283 12.69 30.18 -7.18
CA ALA A 283 13.02 31.23 -8.14
C ALA A 283 13.95 30.75 -9.28
N ALA A 284 14.83 29.78 -9.03
CA ALA A 284 15.70 29.18 -10.04
C ALA A 284 14.98 28.19 -10.98
N ALA A 285 13.86 27.60 -10.56
CA ALA A 285 13.11 26.58 -11.29
C ALA A 285 11.83 27.12 -11.98
N ASP A 286 11.14 28.06 -11.36
CA ASP A 286 9.86 28.67 -11.76
C ASP A 286 9.80 29.24 -13.20
N PRO A 287 10.91 29.73 -13.82
CA PRO A 287 10.89 30.09 -15.25
C PRO A 287 10.69 28.90 -16.22
N GLU A 288 10.89 27.65 -15.76
CA GLU A 288 10.88 26.45 -16.59
C GLU A 288 10.04 25.30 -16.00
N VAL A 289 9.58 25.41 -14.75
CA VAL A 289 8.79 24.41 -14.01
C VAL A 289 7.42 24.98 -13.67
N ASN A 290 6.37 24.29 -14.11
CA ASN A 290 4.98 24.65 -13.83
C ASN A 290 4.49 24.04 -12.51
N PHE A 291 4.33 24.86 -11.47
CA PHE A 291 3.84 24.43 -10.15
C PHE A 291 2.31 24.32 -10.04
N SER A 292 1.55 24.39 -11.13
CA SER A 292 0.09 24.27 -11.14
C SER A 292 -0.40 23.00 -10.44
N GLY A 293 -1.13 23.20 -9.34
CA GLY A 293 -1.74 22.13 -8.55
C GLY A 293 -0.70 21.15 -7.98
N VAL A 294 0.47 21.64 -7.58
CA VAL A 294 1.46 20.89 -6.80
C VAL A 294 1.02 20.86 -5.34
N ASP A 295 1.01 19.67 -4.75
CA ASP A 295 0.66 19.45 -3.36
C ASP A 295 1.91 19.44 -2.44
N MET A 296 3.07 19.05 -2.99
CA MET A 296 4.35 19.02 -2.28
C MET A 296 5.54 19.18 -3.23
N VAL A 297 6.54 19.97 -2.83
CA VAL A 297 7.83 20.06 -3.52
C VAL A 297 8.88 19.15 -2.87
N ILE A 298 9.63 18.42 -3.70
CA ILE A 298 10.78 17.62 -3.30
C ILE A 298 12.05 18.35 -3.79
N ILE A 299 12.85 18.90 -2.87
CA ILE A 299 14.14 19.51 -3.23
C ILE A 299 15.25 18.46 -3.13
N VAL A 300 16.04 18.34 -4.20
CA VAL A 300 17.23 17.47 -4.24
C VAL A 300 18.45 18.23 -4.73
N VAL A 301 19.62 17.86 -4.23
CA VAL A 301 20.95 18.33 -4.70
C VAL A 301 21.74 17.14 -5.27
N PRO A 302 22.81 17.34 -6.07
CA PRO A 302 23.59 16.23 -6.62
C PRO A 302 24.06 15.25 -5.53
N PRO A 303 24.03 13.93 -5.77
CA PRO A 303 24.37 12.94 -4.75
C PRO A 303 25.85 12.98 -4.35
N THR A 304 26.72 13.62 -5.13
CA THR A 304 28.13 13.87 -4.84
C THR A 304 28.38 15.12 -3.99
N THR A 305 27.33 15.82 -3.56
CA THR A 305 27.44 16.95 -2.62
C THR A 305 28.00 16.44 -1.29
N PRO A 306 28.95 17.14 -0.64
CA PRO A 306 29.41 16.76 0.69
C PRO A 306 28.25 16.72 1.70
N GLU A 307 28.13 15.62 2.42
CA GLU A 307 27.01 15.31 3.35
C GLU A 307 26.82 16.35 4.47
N SER A 308 27.87 17.13 4.75
CA SER A 308 27.89 18.19 5.76
C SER A 308 27.32 19.54 5.30
N LEU A 309 26.87 19.68 4.04
CA LEU A 309 26.33 20.93 3.50
C LEU A 309 24.80 21.04 3.59
N LEU A 310 24.07 19.93 3.59
CA LEU A 310 22.61 19.90 3.60
C LEU A 310 22.09 18.65 4.31
N GLY A 311 21.20 18.84 5.28
CA GLY A 311 20.41 17.77 5.90
C GLY A 311 19.00 17.72 5.33
N SER A 312 18.32 16.57 5.49
CA SER A 312 16.94 16.44 5.05
C SER A 312 16.00 17.26 5.92
N GLN A 313 15.10 18.04 5.32
CA GLN A 313 14.20 18.96 6.02
C GLN A 313 12.73 18.65 5.71
N PRO A 314 11.91 18.26 6.70
CA PRO A 314 10.47 18.00 6.54
C PRO A 314 9.62 19.27 6.72
N TRP A 315 10.07 20.42 6.23
CA TRP A 315 9.37 21.68 6.48
C TRP A 315 9.63 22.72 5.40
N GLY A 316 8.72 23.68 5.31
CA GLY A 316 8.88 24.88 4.49
C GLY A 316 7.85 25.94 4.86
N GLY A 317 8.21 27.20 4.62
CA GLY A 317 7.28 28.31 4.68
C GLY A 317 6.49 28.45 3.37
N PRO A 318 5.47 29.32 3.33
CA PRO A 318 4.82 29.69 2.08
C PRO A 318 5.82 30.37 1.11
N VAL A 319 6.01 29.80 -0.07
CA VAL A 319 6.84 30.38 -1.16
C VAL A 319 5.95 30.62 -2.38
N GLN A 320 6.08 31.80 -3.00
CA GLN A 320 5.34 32.18 -4.19
C GLN A 320 6.05 31.67 -5.46
N SER A 321 5.34 30.95 -6.32
CA SER A 321 5.70 30.71 -7.74
C SER A 321 4.80 31.53 -8.68
N ASN A 322 5.02 31.44 -9.99
CA ASN A 322 4.15 32.04 -11.00
C ASN A 322 2.69 31.52 -10.94
N GLU A 323 2.48 30.27 -10.52
CA GLU A 323 1.16 29.64 -10.46
C GLU A 323 0.45 29.80 -9.10
N GLY A 324 1.18 30.06 -8.02
CA GLY A 324 0.57 30.24 -6.70
C GLY A 324 1.50 30.02 -5.51
N MET A 325 0.91 29.86 -4.33
CA MET A 325 1.64 29.62 -3.08
C MET A 325 1.91 28.13 -2.87
N ILE A 326 3.18 27.77 -2.78
CA ILE A 326 3.67 26.45 -2.39
C ILE A 326 3.88 26.46 -0.87
N ASN A 327 3.31 25.48 -0.16
CA ASN A 327 3.28 25.46 1.31
C ASN A 327 3.92 24.20 1.94
N ARG A 328 4.43 23.29 1.11
CA ARG A 328 4.78 21.91 1.50
C ARG A 328 6.07 21.53 0.81
N PHE A 329 7.08 21.22 1.62
CA PHE A 329 8.43 20.97 1.16
C PHE A 329 8.99 19.78 1.91
N PHE A 330 9.66 18.91 1.17
CA PHE A 330 10.66 17.99 1.70
C PHE A 330 11.97 18.26 0.98
N THR A 331 13.05 18.48 1.71
CA THR A 331 14.40 18.52 1.15
C THR A 331 15.11 17.23 1.49
N SER A 332 15.77 16.61 0.50
CA SER A 332 16.71 15.52 0.75
C SER A 332 18.11 16.06 1.06
N ALA A 333 18.77 15.47 2.05
CA ALA A 333 20.22 15.45 2.13
C ALA A 333 20.84 14.86 0.84
N PRO A 334 22.16 15.02 0.62
CA PRO A 334 22.87 14.23 -0.38
C PRO A 334 22.73 12.72 -0.14
N ASN A 335 23.13 11.92 -1.12
CA ASN A 335 23.06 10.46 -1.07
C ASN A 335 24.45 9.89 -1.38
N ASN A 336 25.47 10.40 -0.67
CA ASN A 336 26.87 10.14 -0.98
C ASN A 336 27.38 8.85 -0.30
N LEU A 337 27.02 7.71 -0.89
CA LEU A 337 27.43 6.38 -0.42
C LEU A 337 28.95 6.14 -0.41
N SER A 338 29.77 7.07 -0.93
CA SER A 338 31.23 6.93 -0.99
C SER A 338 31.95 7.38 0.29
N GLU A 339 31.27 8.11 1.18
CA GLU A 339 31.88 8.71 2.37
C GLU A 339 31.77 7.85 3.66
N ASN A 340 32.27 8.41 4.75
CA ASN A 340 32.01 7.86 6.08
C ASN A 340 30.56 8.09 6.51
N TRP A 341 30.14 7.43 7.60
CA TRP A 341 28.80 7.70 8.13
C TRP A 341 28.72 9.16 8.59
N HIS A 342 27.81 9.91 7.99
CA HIS A 342 27.39 11.24 8.42
C HIS A 342 25.96 11.17 8.94
N VAL A 343 25.58 12.02 9.90
CA VAL A 343 24.27 11.97 10.56
C VAL A 343 23.10 12.08 9.57
N ASN A 344 23.24 12.87 8.50
CA ASN A 344 22.20 13.06 7.49
C ASN A 344 21.81 11.76 6.73
N HIS A 345 22.67 10.73 6.73
CA HIS A 345 22.31 9.39 6.23
C HIS A 345 21.25 8.68 7.10
N SER A 346 20.78 9.25 8.22
CA SER A 346 19.63 8.71 8.95
C SER A 346 18.33 8.73 8.11
N ILE A 347 18.23 9.65 7.15
CA ILE A 347 17.05 9.86 6.28
C ILE A 347 17.39 9.48 4.83
N LEU A 348 18.24 8.46 4.66
CA LEU A 348 18.73 8.01 3.35
C LEU A 348 17.73 7.14 2.59
N THR A 349 16.75 6.54 3.27
CA THR A 349 15.85 5.55 2.66
C THR A 349 14.60 6.22 2.11
N PRO A 350 13.96 5.66 1.06
CA PRO A 350 12.72 6.22 0.54
C PRO A 350 11.55 6.05 1.55
N THR A 351 11.63 5.09 2.48
CA THR A 351 10.68 4.99 3.60
C THR A 351 10.88 6.10 4.63
N MET A 352 12.12 6.54 4.88
CA MET A 352 12.38 7.74 5.68
C MET A 352 11.99 9.02 4.95
N TRP A 353 12.19 9.13 3.63
CA TRP A 353 11.65 10.26 2.87
C TRP A 353 10.13 10.36 3.04
N LEU A 354 9.41 9.23 2.95
CA LEU A 354 7.95 9.20 3.16
C LEU A 354 7.55 9.57 4.60
N HIS A 355 8.29 9.11 5.61
CA HIS A 355 8.11 9.52 7.01
C HIS A 355 8.24 11.05 7.16
N GLU A 356 9.36 11.63 6.71
CA GLU A 356 9.61 13.08 6.74
C GLU A 356 8.58 13.88 5.92
N MET A 357 8.11 13.36 4.79
CA MET A 357 7.06 14.01 4.01
C MET A 357 5.72 14.10 4.76
N HIS A 358 5.40 13.17 5.66
CA HIS A 358 4.20 13.29 6.49
C HIS A 358 4.32 14.46 7.47
N HIS A 359 5.47 14.65 8.13
CA HIS A 359 5.76 15.85 8.93
C HIS A 359 5.66 17.14 8.11
N GLY A 360 6.15 17.13 6.86
CA GLY A 360 6.06 18.26 5.93
C GLY A 360 4.66 18.61 5.43
N ALA A 361 3.60 17.88 5.86
CA ALA A 361 2.23 18.11 5.39
C ALA A 361 1.12 17.88 6.41
N LEU A 362 0.67 16.64 6.64
CA LEU A 362 -0.42 16.37 7.59
C LEU A 362 0.07 16.51 9.03
N ASP A 363 1.34 16.20 9.24
CA ASP A 363 2.03 16.06 10.52
C ASP A 363 1.33 15.08 11.46
N LEU A 364 1.46 13.79 11.11
CA LEU A 364 1.02 12.67 11.93
C LEU A 364 1.75 12.58 13.29
N GLY A 365 2.82 13.38 13.48
CA GLY A 365 3.74 13.23 14.59
C GLY A 365 4.67 12.03 14.45
N ASP A 366 5.68 12.00 15.30
CA ASP A 366 6.42 10.76 15.60
C ASP A 366 5.55 9.90 16.51
N HIS A 367 5.58 8.59 16.29
CA HIS A 367 4.99 7.59 17.17
C HIS A 367 6.13 6.99 17.99
N GLY A 368 6.36 7.48 19.21
CA GLY A 368 7.53 7.14 20.02
C GLY A 368 7.57 5.69 20.50
N ASP A 369 8.46 5.40 21.46
CA ASP A 369 8.75 4.05 21.98
C ASP A 369 7.50 3.23 22.37
N TYR A 370 6.37 3.88 22.67
CA TYR A 370 5.05 3.27 22.90
C TYR A 370 4.50 2.43 21.75
N MET A 371 4.99 2.62 20.52
CA MET A 371 4.64 1.83 19.35
C MET A 371 5.74 0.82 18.94
N GLY A 372 6.93 0.85 19.57
CA GLY A 372 8.04 -0.03 19.20
C GLY A 372 8.50 0.27 17.76
N PHE A 373 8.42 -0.71 16.84
CA PHE A 373 8.59 -0.48 15.40
C PHE A 373 7.27 -0.58 14.59
N TRP A 374 6.11 -0.41 15.23
CA TRP A 374 4.81 -0.45 14.57
C TRP A 374 4.42 0.89 13.97
N GLY A 375 4.38 0.96 12.64
CA GLY A 375 4.07 2.17 11.89
C GLY A 375 5.33 2.83 11.31
N MET A 376 5.20 3.34 10.08
CA MET A 376 6.23 4.14 9.42
C MET A 376 6.67 5.37 10.25
N MET A 377 5.73 5.99 10.96
CA MET A 377 5.99 7.12 11.87
C MET A 377 6.65 6.72 13.20
N SER A 378 6.93 5.43 13.42
CA SER A 378 7.60 4.94 14.63
C SER A 378 9.01 4.45 14.34
N GLY A 379 9.15 3.19 13.90
CA GLY A 379 10.45 2.52 13.74
C GLY A 379 11.24 2.94 12.50
N GLY A 380 11.38 4.23 12.22
CA GLY A 380 12.20 4.76 11.12
C GLY A 380 11.86 4.16 9.75
N GLY A 381 10.56 4.02 9.43
CA GLY A 381 10.12 3.43 8.16
C GLY A 381 10.52 1.96 7.96
N LEU A 382 10.76 1.19 9.03
CA LEU A 382 10.99 -0.26 8.97
C LEU A 382 9.69 -1.06 8.72
N THR A 383 8.55 -0.51 9.10
CA THR A 383 7.22 -1.01 8.74
C THR A 383 6.44 0.04 7.95
N ASP A 384 5.38 -0.40 7.29
CA ASP A 384 4.44 0.47 6.56
C ASP A 384 3.64 1.36 7.52
N LEU A 385 2.89 2.34 7.01
CA LEU A 385 1.95 3.12 7.84
C LEU A 385 0.98 2.21 8.59
N LEU A 386 0.57 2.63 9.80
CA LEU A 386 -0.53 1.96 10.50
C LEU A 386 -1.84 2.17 9.73
N GLY A 387 -2.81 1.28 9.95
CA GLY A 387 -4.12 1.39 9.36
C GLY A 387 -4.83 2.70 9.73
N TRP A 388 -4.66 3.19 10.96
CA TRP A 388 -5.18 4.48 11.38
C TRP A 388 -4.55 5.64 10.60
N ASP A 389 -3.22 5.66 10.48
CA ASP A 389 -2.49 6.66 9.68
C ASP A 389 -2.92 6.60 8.20
N LYS A 390 -3.11 5.41 7.63
CA LYS A 390 -3.65 5.21 6.28
C LYS A 390 -5.07 5.77 6.12
N TYR A 391 -5.89 5.74 7.16
CA TYR A 391 -7.22 6.32 7.15
C TYR A 391 -7.18 7.85 7.23
N LEU A 392 -6.31 8.41 8.08
CA LEU A 392 -6.04 9.85 8.15
C LEU A 392 -5.50 10.39 6.82
N SER A 393 -4.45 9.78 6.25
CA SER A 393 -3.88 10.15 4.94
C SER A 393 -4.75 9.77 3.72
N GLY A 394 -5.91 9.13 3.92
CA GLY A 394 -6.92 8.88 2.89
C GLY A 394 -6.69 7.63 2.00
N PHE A 395 -5.65 6.85 2.28
CA PHE A 395 -5.40 5.55 1.63
C PHE A 395 -6.55 4.54 1.88
N PHE A 396 -7.12 4.56 3.09
CA PHE A 396 -8.34 3.83 3.43
C PHE A 396 -9.57 4.74 3.43
N SER A 397 -10.71 4.21 2.99
CA SER A 397 -12.01 4.89 3.02
C SER A 397 -12.87 4.45 4.20
N ASP A 398 -13.89 5.25 4.55
CA ASP A 398 -14.94 4.93 5.54
C ASP A 398 -15.52 3.52 5.38
N SER A 399 -15.64 3.03 4.14
CA SER A 399 -16.14 1.69 3.84
C SER A 399 -15.22 0.56 4.30
N GLN A 400 -13.93 0.82 4.50
CA GLN A 400 -12.93 -0.17 4.94
C GLN A 400 -12.83 -0.26 6.47
N VAL A 401 -13.52 0.65 7.18
CA VAL A 401 -13.55 0.74 8.63
C VAL A 401 -14.88 0.20 9.17
N ARG A 402 -14.79 -0.54 10.28
CA ARG A 402 -15.94 -1.00 11.07
C ARG A 402 -15.95 -0.24 12.40
N CYS A 403 -16.90 0.68 12.57
CA CYS A 403 -17.06 1.43 13.81
C CYS A 403 -17.93 0.64 14.81
N VAL A 404 -17.35 0.22 15.92
CA VAL A 404 -17.93 -0.79 16.83
C VAL A 404 -18.23 -0.18 18.18
N SER A 405 -19.42 -0.44 18.73
CA SER A 405 -19.76 0.04 20.07
C SER A 405 -18.99 -0.71 21.16
N PRO A 406 -18.38 -0.03 22.15
CA PRO A 406 -17.73 -0.69 23.29
C PRO A 406 -18.74 -1.40 24.21
N ASN A 407 -20.05 -1.20 24.02
CA ASN A 407 -21.11 -1.71 24.88
C ASN A 407 -21.80 -2.98 24.36
N ILE A 408 -21.37 -3.55 23.23
CA ILE A 408 -21.96 -4.76 22.65
C ILE A 408 -20.92 -5.88 22.51
N THR A 409 -21.39 -7.11 22.42
CA THR A 409 -20.59 -8.25 21.94
C THR A 409 -20.71 -8.31 20.41
N SER A 410 -19.58 -8.35 19.71
CA SER A 410 -19.55 -8.33 18.25
C SER A 410 -18.35 -9.08 17.67
N THR A 411 -18.49 -9.59 16.45
CA THR A 411 -17.49 -10.43 15.76
C THR A 411 -17.22 -9.89 14.36
N HIS A 412 -15.95 -9.72 14.01
CA HIS A 412 -15.53 -9.04 12.78
C HIS A 412 -14.39 -9.77 12.09
N TYR A 413 -14.40 -9.73 10.76
CA TYR A 413 -13.30 -10.17 9.93
C TYR A 413 -12.42 -8.97 9.55
N LEU A 414 -11.12 -9.10 9.75
CA LEU A 414 -10.10 -8.15 9.33
C LEU A 414 -9.28 -8.78 8.20
N THR A 415 -9.40 -8.20 7.00
CA THR A 415 -8.45 -8.51 5.92
C THR A 415 -7.12 -7.84 6.26
N PRO A 416 -5.95 -8.47 6.02
CA PRO A 416 -4.67 -7.88 6.33
C PRO A 416 -4.47 -6.48 5.74
N SER A 417 -3.85 -5.59 6.51
CA SER A 417 -3.58 -4.19 6.13
C SER A 417 -2.85 -4.13 4.78
N ALA A 418 -1.85 -4.99 4.58
CA ALA A 418 -1.04 -5.10 3.36
C ALA A 418 -1.70 -5.78 2.13
N ALA A 419 -2.88 -6.40 2.29
CA ALA A 419 -3.62 -6.97 1.16
C ALA A 419 -4.19 -5.86 0.25
N LYS A 420 -4.43 -6.13 -1.03
CA LYS A 420 -5.06 -5.15 -1.93
C LYS A 420 -6.59 -5.25 -1.97
N GLY A 421 -7.24 -4.09 -2.00
CA GLY A 421 -8.63 -3.88 -2.40
C GLY A 421 -9.50 -3.20 -1.33
N ALA A 422 -10.57 -2.54 -1.78
CA ALA A 422 -11.57 -1.88 -0.95
C ALA A 422 -12.44 -2.89 -0.16
N VAL A 423 -11.82 -3.51 0.85
CA VAL A 423 -12.42 -4.48 1.78
C VAL A 423 -12.21 -4.04 3.23
N GLU A 424 -12.78 -4.77 4.18
CA GLU A 424 -12.69 -4.46 5.62
C GLU A 424 -11.26 -4.65 6.14
N LYS A 425 -10.66 -3.55 6.61
CA LYS A 425 -9.27 -3.46 7.08
C LYS A 425 -9.14 -3.22 8.58
N LEU A 426 -10.05 -2.42 9.15
CA LEU A 426 -9.98 -1.94 10.52
C LEU A 426 -11.27 -2.18 11.28
N VAL A 427 -11.13 -2.54 12.55
CA VAL A 427 -12.16 -2.31 13.57
C VAL A 427 -11.68 -1.17 14.45
N VAL A 428 -12.57 -0.21 14.69
CA VAL A 428 -12.32 0.93 15.56
C VAL A 428 -13.41 0.97 16.63
N VAL A 429 -13.01 1.07 17.89
CA VAL A 429 -13.91 1.15 19.05
C VAL A 429 -13.72 2.51 19.71
N PRO A 430 -14.72 3.42 19.70
CA PRO A 430 -14.61 4.71 20.35
C PRO A 430 -14.81 4.56 21.86
N LEU A 431 -13.82 5.02 22.63
CA LEU A 431 -13.85 5.06 24.09
C LEU A 431 -14.35 6.43 24.58
N SER A 432 -13.97 7.50 23.89
CA SER A 432 -14.42 8.87 24.15
C SER A 432 -14.49 9.67 22.84
N LYS A 433 -14.76 10.98 22.91
CA LYS A 433 -14.67 11.90 21.76
C LYS A 433 -13.24 12.06 21.22
N THR A 434 -12.23 11.72 22.02
CA THR A 434 -10.81 11.98 21.77
C THR A 434 -9.97 10.70 21.81
N LYS A 435 -10.58 9.53 22.01
CA LYS A 435 -9.88 8.27 22.21
C LYS A 435 -10.58 7.09 21.54
N VAL A 436 -9.81 6.28 20.81
CA VAL A 436 -10.26 5.02 20.20
C VAL A 436 -9.30 3.88 20.51
N ILE A 437 -9.81 2.65 20.41
CA ILE A 437 -9.00 1.44 20.17
C ILE A 437 -9.06 1.15 18.67
N VAL A 438 -7.92 0.86 18.06
CA VAL A 438 -7.81 0.40 16.66
C VAL A 438 -7.29 -1.03 16.65
N ILE A 439 -7.87 -1.85 15.78
CA ILE A 439 -7.50 -3.25 15.58
C ILE A 439 -7.28 -3.49 14.08
N GLU A 440 -6.10 -3.99 13.71
CA GLU A 440 -5.76 -4.32 12.33
C GLU A 440 -5.03 -5.66 12.21
N SER A 441 -5.21 -6.34 11.07
CA SER A 441 -4.56 -7.63 10.80
C SER A 441 -3.20 -7.42 10.12
N ILE A 442 -2.14 -7.91 10.77
CA ILE A 442 -0.76 -7.79 10.33
C ILE A 442 -0.25 -9.12 9.77
N ARG A 443 0.28 -9.11 8.54
CA ARG A 443 0.86 -10.27 7.84
C ARG A 443 2.11 -9.85 7.06
N ARG A 444 2.97 -10.83 6.73
CA ARG A 444 4.07 -10.65 5.76
C ARG A 444 3.48 -10.29 4.40
N GLY A 445 3.81 -9.10 3.93
CA GLY A 445 3.38 -8.59 2.62
C GLY A 445 3.33 -7.07 2.61
N GLY A 446 3.11 -6.51 1.43
CA GLY A 446 3.34 -5.09 1.17
C GLY A 446 4.75 -4.69 1.56
N TYR A 447 4.89 -3.57 2.27
CA TYR A 447 6.16 -3.13 2.85
C TYR A 447 6.47 -3.80 4.20
N ASN A 448 5.54 -4.61 4.74
CA ASN A 448 5.70 -5.40 5.96
C ASN A 448 6.22 -6.84 5.71
N TYR A 449 6.81 -7.10 4.54
CA TYR A 449 7.29 -8.45 4.15
C TYR A 449 8.41 -9.00 5.03
N LYS A 450 9.20 -8.10 5.65
CA LYS A 450 10.34 -8.41 6.53
C LYS A 450 9.96 -8.80 7.96
N LEU A 451 8.67 -8.76 8.32
CA LEU A 451 8.21 -9.11 9.67
C LEU A 451 8.59 -10.54 10.06
N ALA A 452 9.00 -10.74 11.31
CA ALA A 452 9.25 -12.07 11.87
C ALA A 452 7.92 -12.80 12.16
N LYS A 453 7.96 -14.14 12.33
CA LYS A 453 6.74 -14.96 12.50
C LYS A 453 5.96 -14.62 13.76
N ASN A 454 6.64 -14.23 14.84
CA ASN A 454 6.04 -13.73 16.08
C ASN A 454 5.31 -12.39 15.89
N SER A 455 5.60 -11.64 14.83
CA SER A 455 4.98 -10.34 14.51
C SER A 455 3.69 -10.44 13.69
N LEU A 456 3.16 -11.64 13.47
CA LEU A 456 1.95 -11.85 12.67
C LEU A 456 0.73 -12.08 13.59
N GLY A 457 -0.37 -11.39 13.36
CA GLY A 457 -1.59 -11.47 14.18
C GLY A 457 -2.45 -10.22 14.08
N ALA A 458 -3.36 -10.02 15.04
CA ALA A 458 -4.14 -8.79 15.16
C ALA A 458 -3.42 -7.78 16.07
N LEU A 459 -2.88 -6.70 15.51
CA LEU A 459 -2.31 -5.60 16.30
C LEU A 459 -3.45 -4.80 16.94
N VAL A 460 -3.32 -4.49 18.23
CA VAL A 460 -4.25 -3.64 18.98
C VAL A 460 -3.47 -2.46 19.53
N TYR A 461 -3.94 -1.25 19.26
CA TYR A 461 -3.37 0.00 19.79
C TYR A 461 -4.49 0.97 20.16
N THR A 462 -4.18 1.93 21.03
CA THR A 462 -5.07 3.09 21.27
C THR A 462 -4.54 4.30 20.54
N VAL A 463 -5.45 5.21 20.18
CA VAL A 463 -5.15 6.58 19.74
C VAL A 463 -5.83 7.52 20.71
N ASP A 464 -5.10 8.48 21.29
CA ASP A 464 -5.57 9.39 22.35
C ASP A 464 -5.11 10.83 22.09
N LEU A 465 -6.03 11.67 21.60
CA LEU A 465 -5.75 13.06 21.22
C LEU A 465 -5.52 14.00 22.42
N THR A 466 -5.69 13.51 23.66
CA THR A 466 -5.32 14.25 24.88
C THR A 466 -3.82 14.27 25.14
N LYS A 467 -3.06 13.53 24.33
CA LYS A 467 -1.62 13.42 24.37
C LYS A 467 -1.01 14.18 23.21
N THR A 468 -0.22 15.20 23.54
CA THR A 468 0.31 16.19 22.58
C THR A 468 1.82 16.39 22.70
N GLU A 469 2.48 15.57 23.52
CA GLU A 469 3.94 15.54 23.57
C GLU A 469 4.51 14.80 22.35
N HIS A 470 5.74 15.10 21.99
CA HIS A 470 6.42 14.49 20.85
C HIS A 470 6.61 12.99 21.08
N GLY A 471 6.14 12.15 20.16
CA GLY A 471 6.15 10.69 20.33
C GLY A 471 4.92 10.12 21.04
N GLU A 472 4.01 10.94 21.57
CA GLU A 472 2.81 10.48 22.26
C GLU A 472 1.55 10.43 21.37
N GLY A 473 0.48 9.78 21.87
CA GLY A 473 -0.84 9.77 21.24
C GLY A 473 -1.21 8.46 20.58
N GLN A 474 -0.26 7.55 20.32
CA GLN A 474 -0.52 6.17 19.94
C GLN A 474 0.21 5.19 20.87
N TYR A 475 -0.48 4.13 21.29
CA TYR A 475 0.05 3.17 22.28
C TYR A 475 -0.35 1.72 21.97
N VAL A 476 0.63 0.84 21.72
CA VAL A 476 0.42 -0.61 21.62
C VAL A 476 -0.23 -1.14 22.90
N GLN A 477 -1.25 -1.98 22.74
CA GLN A 477 -1.93 -2.63 23.87
C GLN A 477 -1.40 -4.06 24.01
N PRO A 478 -0.63 -4.37 25.08
CA PRO A 478 0.10 -5.62 25.18
C PRO A 478 -0.84 -6.84 25.37
N PRO A 479 -0.52 -8.00 24.78
CA PRO A 479 -1.28 -9.23 25.01
C PRO A 479 -1.18 -9.69 26.47
N THR A 480 -2.17 -10.44 26.96
CA THR A 480 -2.19 -10.97 28.34
C THR A 480 -1.02 -11.91 28.70
N ARG A 481 -0.32 -12.48 27.71
CA ARG A 481 0.93 -13.24 27.92
C ARG A 481 2.17 -12.36 28.19
N GLY A 482 2.02 -11.03 28.18
CA GLY A 482 3.13 -10.08 28.24
C GLY A 482 3.73 -9.79 26.86
N LEU A 483 4.41 -8.65 26.78
CA LEU A 483 5.04 -8.11 25.58
C LEU A 483 6.55 -8.37 25.65
N ASN A 484 7.14 -8.86 24.55
CA ASN A 484 8.60 -8.87 24.42
C ASN A 484 9.07 -7.43 24.16
N THR A 485 10.03 -6.96 24.95
CA THR A 485 10.52 -5.58 24.90
C THR A 485 11.36 -5.28 23.66
N VAL A 486 11.76 -6.29 22.87
CA VAL A 486 12.43 -6.07 21.57
C VAL A 486 11.42 -5.53 20.56
N ASP A 487 11.47 -4.23 20.33
CA ASP A 487 10.75 -3.45 19.30
C ASP A 487 9.22 -3.63 19.31
N PHE A 488 8.68 -4.16 20.42
CA PHE A 488 7.32 -4.67 20.57
C PHE A 488 6.93 -5.65 19.44
N ALA A 489 7.91 -6.35 18.89
CA ALA A 489 7.79 -7.14 17.68
C ALA A 489 6.79 -8.31 17.81
N ASP A 490 6.39 -8.71 19.01
CA ASP A 490 5.39 -9.74 19.25
C ASP A 490 4.04 -9.22 19.76
N ALA A 491 3.80 -7.90 19.74
CA ALA A 491 2.55 -7.28 20.18
C ALA A 491 1.25 -7.88 19.58
N PRO A 492 1.18 -8.25 18.28
CA PRO A 492 -0.08 -8.70 17.69
C PRO A 492 -0.63 -9.97 18.35
N LEU A 493 -1.91 -9.95 18.71
CA LEU A 493 -2.63 -11.07 19.32
C LEU A 493 -2.65 -12.31 18.41
N LYS A 494 -2.47 -13.49 19.01
CA LYS A 494 -2.64 -14.81 18.36
C LYS A 494 -4.01 -15.43 18.68
N ILE A 495 -4.37 -16.53 17.99
CA ILE A 495 -5.62 -17.27 18.25
C ILE A 495 -5.73 -17.65 19.73
N GLY A 496 -6.87 -17.34 20.36
CA GLY A 496 -7.13 -17.57 21.78
C GLY A 496 -6.58 -16.50 22.71
N GLU A 497 -5.71 -15.61 22.24
CA GLU A 497 -5.22 -14.47 23.01
C GLU A 497 -6.25 -13.33 23.02
N PHE A 498 -6.11 -12.48 24.03
CA PHE A 498 -6.92 -11.29 24.21
C PHE A 498 -6.14 -10.19 24.93
N VAL A 499 -6.67 -8.97 24.86
CA VAL A 499 -6.32 -7.83 25.71
C VAL A 499 -7.61 -7.19 26.25
N VAL A 500 -7.52 -6.50 27.38
CA VAL A 500 -8.61 -5.69 27.94
C VAL A 500 -8.11 -4.25 28.05
N VAL A 501 -8.83 -3.32 27.43
CA VAL A 501 -8.48 -1.90 27.35
C VAL A 501 -9.71 -1.11 27.79
N GLU A 502 -9.60 -0.38 28.91
CA GLU A 502 -10.66 0.48 29.46
C GLU A 502 -12.06 -0.19 29.53
N GLY A 503 -12.11 -1.46 29.93
CA GLY A 503 -13.35 -2.24 30.06
C GLY A 503 -13.84 -2.92 28.76
N VAL A 504 -13.12 -2.78 27.64
CA VAL A 504 -13.38 -3.48 26.38
C VAL A 504 -12.39 -4.63 26.23
N ARG A 505 -12.88 -5.86 26.03
CA ARG A 505 -12.09 -7.04 25.69
C ARG A 505 -12.02 -7.19 24.18
N ILE A 506 -10.81 -7.39 23.66
CA ILE A 506 -10.52 -7.70 22.26
C ILE A 506 -9.86 -9.07 22.25
N SER A 507 -10.41 -10.03 21.49
CA SER A 507 -9.86 -11.39 21.39
C SER A 507 -9.80 -11.88 19.94
N VAL A 508 -8.83 -12.74 19.63
CA VAL A 508 -8.70 -13.36 18.30
C VAL A 508 -9.27 -14.77 18.36
N THR A 509 -10.34 -15.01 17.59
CA THR A 509 -11.07 -16.29 17.57
C THR A 509 -10.62 -17.21 16.43
N ALA A 510 -10.09 -16.64 15.34
CA ALA A 510 -9.42 -17.37 14.27
C ALA A 510 -8.36 -16.48 13.60
N SER A 511 -7.31 -17.09 13.06
CA SER A 511 -6.20 -16.40 12.39
C SER A 511 -5.62 -17.27 11.30
N GLY A 512 -5.26 -16.70 10.15
CA GLY A 512 -4.60 -17.42 9.06
C GLY A 512 -4.12 -16.49 7.95
N GLY A 513 -3.86 -17.04 6.76
CA GLY A 513 -3.53 -16.25 5.56
C GLY A 513 -4.68 -15.37 5.05
N PHE A 514 -5.90 -15.64 5.52
CA PHE A 514 -7.08 -14.82 5.27
C PHE A 514 -7.05 -13.51 6.06
N GLY A 515 -6.31 -13.46 7.18
CA GLY A 515 -6.41 -12.39 8.18
C GLY A 515 -6.87 -12.93 9.52
N ASP A 516 -7.59 -12.11 10.28
CA ASP A 516 -8.02 -12.41 11.65
C ASP A 516 -9.54 -12.27 11.81
N ILE A 517 -10.15 -13.14 12.63
CA ILE A 517 -11.51 -12.97 13.14
C ILE A 517 -11.41 -12.49 14.58
N VAL A 518 -11.76 -11.23 14.82
CA VAL A 518 -11.69 -10.58 16.14
C VAL A 518 -13.08 -10.47 16.76
N LYS A 519 -13.14 -10.64 18.08
CA LYS A 519 -14.34 -10.46 18.88
C LYS A 519 -14.11 -9.31 19.87
N VAL A 520 -15.02 -8.34 19.85
CA VAL A 520 -15.04 -7.17 20.74
C VAL A 520 -16.20 -7.35 21.72
N GLU A 521 -15.92 -7.21 23.03
CA GLU A 521 -16.88 -7.47 24.10
C GLU A 521 -16.73 -6.45 25.23
N LYS A 522 -17.86 -6.05 25.83
CA LYS A 522 -17.81 -5.34 27.11
C LYS A 522 -17.41 -6.32 28.23
N VAL A 523 -16.44 -5.94 29.05
CA VAL A 523 -16.16 -6.61 30.31
C VAL A 523 -17.11 -6.06 31.37
N SER A 524 -17.91 -6.93 31.99
CA SER A 524 -18.65 -6.58 33.20
C SER A 524 -17.65 -6.34 34.34
N SER A 525 -17.74 -5.15 34.93
CA SER A 525 -17.04 -4.76 36.17
C SER A 525 -17.54 -5.56 37.38
#